data_AF-A0A2E1WGM4-F1
#
_entry.id   AF-A0A2E1WGM4-F1
#
_cell.length_a   1.000
_cell.length_b   1.000
_cell.length_c   1.000
_cell.angle_alpha   90.00
_cell.angle_beta   90.00
_cell.angle_gamma   90.00
#
_symmetry.space_group_name_H-M   'P 1'
#
loop_
_entity.id
_entity.type
_entity.pdbx_description
1 polymer ?
#
loop_
_entity_poly.entity_id
_entity_poly.type
_entity_poly.pdbx_seq_one_letter_code
_entity_poly.pdbx_strand_id
1 'polypeptide(L)' 'MLLTLRKILDKHRGKFEKGGFLEKFYPIFEATDTILFSTDEVTESGPHVRDSIDTKRIMILVVLTLLPLYFFGAINV' A
#
# COMPACT_ATOMS: atom_id res chain seq x y z
N MET A 1 -14.99 18.28 -5.94
CA MET A 1 -14.75 17.85 -4.56
C MET A 1 -13.29 17.42 -4.34
N LEU A 2 -12.75 16.50 -5.15
CA LEU A 2 -11.35 16.02 -5.04
C LEU A 2 -10.29 17.11 -5.31
N LEU A 3 -10.52 18.02 -6.27
CA LEU A 3 -9.61 19.13 -6.59
C LEU A 3 -9.37 20.09 -5.40
N THR A 4 -10.37 20.27 -4.55
CA THR A 4 -10.26 21.13 -3.36
C THR A 4 -9.41 20.46 -2.27
N LEU A 5 -9.54 19.14 -2.14
CA LEU A 5 -8.78 18.33 -1.19
C LEU A 5 -7.29 18.26 -1.59
N ARG A 6 -7.01 18.12 -2.90
CA ARG A 6 -5.66 18.18 -3.47
C ARG A 6 -4.95 19.49 -3.10
N LYS A 7 -5.62 20.64 -3.29
CA LYS A 7 -5.07 21.97 -2.95
C LYS A 7 -4.77 22.14 -1.46
N ILE A 8 -5.58 21.54 -0.59
CA ILE A 8 -5.35 21.58 0.86
C ILE A 8 -4.13 20.72 1.23
N LEU A 9 -4.02 19.53 0.65
CA LEU A 9 -2.90 18.63 0.91
C LEU A 9 -1.58 19.22 0.39
N ASP A 10 -1.57 19.79 -0.82
CA ASP A 10 -0.41 20.50 -1.39
C ASP A 10 0.03 21.70 -0.55
N LYS A 11 -0.92 22.43 0.07
CA LYS A 11 -0.61 23.56 0.97
C LYS A 11 0.12 23.11 2.24
N HIS A 12 -0.14 21.89 2.71
CA HIS A 12 0.49 21.32 3.91
C HIS A 12 1.75 20.51 3.60
N ARG A 13 1.96 20.10 2.34
CA ARG A 13 3.10 19.31 1.85
C ARG A 13 4.45 19.92 2.20
N GLY A 14 4.61 21.25 2.10
CA GLY A 14 5.87 21.94 2.42
C GLY A 14 6.35 21.81 3.88
N LYS A 15 5.50 21.31 4.81
CA LYS A 15 5.90 21.03 6.19
C LYS A 15 6.52 19.63 6.37
N PHE A 16 6.27 18.73 5.43
CA PHE A 16 6.70 17.33 5.45
C PHE A 16 7.85 17.07 4.46
N GLU A 17 8.09 17.93 3.47
CA GLU A 17 9.23 17.83 2.56
C GLU A 17 10.59 18.09 3.24
N LYS A 18 11.69 17.69 2.57
CA LYS A 18 13.08 17.81 3.07
C LYS A 18 13.38 19.24 3.56
N GLY A 19 13.66 19.39 4.85
CA GLY A 19 13.88 20.69 5.50
C GLY A 19 12.69 21.24 6.30
N GLY A 20 11.55 20.55 6.31
CA GLY A 20 10.38 20.88 7.13
C GLY A 20 10.43 20.30 8.55
N PHE A 21 9.75 20.95 9.50
CA PHE A 21 9.69 20.52 10.91
C PHE A 21 9.16 19.08 11.10
N LEU A 22 8.38 18.57 10.14
CA LEU A 22 7.74 17.25 10.19
C LEU A 22 8.31 16.27 9.14
N GLU A 23 9.55 16.47 8.67
CA GLU A 23 10.22 15.59 7.69
C GLU A 23 10.19 14.10 8.09
N LYS A 24 10.27 13.78 9.39
CA LYS A 24 10.16 12.40 9.89
C LYS A 24 8.80 11.73 9.62
N PHE A 25 7.75 12.53 9.45
CA PHE A 25 6.38 12.06 9.16
C PHE A 25 6.05 12.12 7.67
N TYR A 26 7.02 12.48 6.82
CA TYR A 26 6.91 12.42 5.36
C TYR A 26 6.33 11.09 4.83
N PRO A 27 6.81 9.90 5.25
CA PRO A 27 6.28 8.64 4.70
C PRO A 27 4.80 8.41 5.00
N ILE A 28 4.28 8.93 6.12
CA ILE A 28 2.86 8.82 6.47
C ILE A 28 2.02 9.79 5.62
N PHE A 29 2.52 11.00 5.42
CA PHE A 29 1.89 11.99 4.55
C PHE A 29 1.84 11.50 3.09
N GLU A 30 2.95 10.96 2.58
CA GLU A 30 3.06 10.40 1.23
C GLU A 30 2.17 9.15 1.03
N ALA A 31 2.11 8.25 2.03
CA ALA A 31 1.19 7.12 1.98
C ALA A 31 -0.27 7.58 1.94
N THR A 32 -0.63 8.61 2.71
CA THR A 32 -1.99 9.18 2.71
C THR A 32 -2.33 9.83 1.37
N ASP A 33 -1.39 10.60 0.79
CA ASP A 33 -1.51 11.20 -0.55
C ASP A 33 -1.67 10.12 -1.63
N THR A 34 -0.86 9.06 -1.54
CA THR A 34 -0.88 7.92 -2.47
C THR A 34 -2.15 7.07 -2.35
N ILE A 35 -2.77 6.97 -1.17
CA ILE A 35 -4.04 6.25 -0.99
C ILE A 35 -5.21 7.09 -1.53
N LEU A 36 -5.21 8.40 -1.24
CA LEU A 36 -6.32 9.30 -1.57
C LEU A 36 -6.33 9.74 -3.04
N PHE A 37 -5.15 9.88 -3.64
CA PHE A 37 -4.96 10.33 -5.00
C PHE A 37 -4.14 9.34 -5.82
N SER A 38 -4.11 8.07 -5.40
CA SER A 38 -3.53 6.98 -6.19
C SER A 38 -3.99 7.10 -7.61
N THR A 39 -3.01 7.21 -8.48
CA THR A 39 -3.22 7.44 -9.88
C THR A 39 -3.88 6.20 -10.51
N ASP A 40 -5.05 6.40 -11.14
CA ASP A 40 -5.74 5.45 -12.03
C ASP A 40 -4.95 5.25 -13.35
N GLU A 41 -3.61 5.20 -13.33
CA GLU A 41 -2.82 4.79 -14.51
C GLU A 41 -3.04 3.30 -14.69
N VAL A 42 -4.12 2.99 -15.40
CA VAL A 42 -4.36 1.69 -15.98
C VAL A 42 -3.43 1.54 -17.18
N THR A 43 -2.77 0.40 -17.28
CA THR A 43 -1.96 0.06 -18.46
C THR A 43 -2.80 0.19 -19.74
N GLU A 44 -2.38 1.07 -20.67
CA GLU A 44 -3.04 1.33 -21.97
C GLU A 44 -3.22 0.06 -22.81
N SER A 45 -2.30 -0.91 -22.69
CA SER A 45 -2.43 -2.24 -23.30
C SER A 45 -2.54 -3.32 -22.23
N GLY A 46 -3.47 -4.25 -22.45
CA GLY A 46 -3.79 -5.28 -21.48
C GLY A 46 -2.62 -6.26 -21.24
N PRO A 47 -2.42 -6.74 -20.01
CA PRO A 47 -1.42 -7.77 -19.74
C PRO A 47 -1.72 -9.03 -20.59
N HIS A 48 -0.68 -9.56 -21.26
CA HIS A 48 -0.77 -10.74 -22.13
C HIS A 48 -1.34 -11.97 -21.42
N VAL A 49 -1.23 -12.02 -20.08
CA VAL A 49 -1.83 -13.06 -19.23
C VAL A 49 -2.53 -12.38 -18.06
N ARG A 50 -3.85 -12.53 -17.98
CA ARG A 50 -4.61 -12.21 -16.77
C ARG A 50 -4.59 -13.47 -15.90
N ASP A 51 -3.72 -13.50 -14.91
CA ASP A 51 -3.89 -14.51 -13.86
C ASP A 51 -5.18 -14.18 -13.11
N SER A 52 -6.14 -15.11 -13.14
CA SER A 52 -7.40 -15.00 -12.37
C SER A 52 -7.10 -15.13 -10.88
N ILE A 53 -5.97 -15.76 -10.56
CA ILE A 53 -5.49 -15.94 -9.21
C ILE A 53 -4.56 -14.75 -8.88
N ASP A 54 -5.14 -13.78 -8.21
CA ASP A 54 -4.40 -12.66 -7.64
C ASP A 54 -3.29 -13.18 -6.71
N THR A 55 -2.04 -12.79 -6.97
CA THR A 55 -0.86 -13.26 -6.21
C THR A 55 -0.99 -12.99 -4.72
N LYS A 56 -1.65 -11.90 -4.30
CA LYS A 56 -1.89 -11.59 -2.90
C LYS A 56 -2.83 -12.61 -2.26
N ARG A 57 -3.81 -13.13 -3.00
CA ARG A 57 -4.74 -14.18 -2.52
C ARG A 57 -4.01 -15.48 -2.20
N ILE A 58 -3.11 -15.93 -3.07
CA ILE A 58 -2.32 -17.15 -2.83
C ILE A 58 -1.35 -16.95 -1.67
N MET A 59 -0.74 -15.77 -1.57
CA MET A 59 0.16 -15.47 -0.46
C MET A 59 -0.54 -15.59 0.90
N ILE A 60 -1.79 -15.13 1.01
CA ILE A 60 -2.58 -15.27 2.24
C ILE A 60 -2.90 -16.74 2.53
N LEU A 61 -3.26 -17.54 1.52
CA LEU A 61 -3.54 -18.97 1.70
C LEU A 61 -2.30 -19.72 2.22
N VAL A 62 -1.11 -19.39 1.71
CA VAL A 62 0.16 -19.99 2.16
C VAL A 62 0.41 -19.68 3.64
N VAL A 63 0.25 -18.43 4.06
CA VAL A 63 0.44 -18.04 5.47
C VAL A 63 -0.57 -18.75 6.38
N LEU A 64 -1.85 -18.79 5.99
CA LEU A 64 -2.88 -19.49 6.76
C LEU A 64 -2.61 -20.98 6.91
N THR A 65 -2.01 -21.62 5.90
CA THR A 65 -1.64 -23.04 5.94
C THR A 65 -0.42 -23.29 6.82
N LEU A 66 0.53 -22.35 6.87
CA LEU A 66 1.74 -22.47 7.69
C LEU A 66 1.45 -22.30 9.19
N LEU A 67 0.43 -21.53 9.57
CA LEU A 67 0.06 -21.32 10.98
C LEU A 67 -0.22 -22.63 11.75
N PRO A 68 -1.17 -23.50 11.34
CA PRO A 68 -1.43 -24.75 12.05
C PRO A 68 -0.23 -25.69 12.01
N LEU A 69 0.54 -25.68 10.92
CA LEU A 69 1.75 -26.50 10.79
C LEU A 69 2.85 -26.07 11.76
N TYR A 70 3.00 -24.75 11.95
CA TYR A 70 3.90 -24.16 12.92
C TYR A 70 3.50 -24.52 14.36
N PHE A 71 2.22 -24.37 14.70
CA PHE A 71 1.73 -24.73 16.03
C PHE A 71 1.91 -26.23 16.30
N PHE A 72 1.59 -27.09 15.33
CA PHE A 72 1.82 -28.53 15.44
C PHE A 72 3.31 -28.89 15.61
N GLY A 73 4.19 -28.26 14.84
CA GLY A 73 5.64 -28.45 14.98
C GLY A 73 6.17 -27.97 16.35
N ALA A 74 5.64 -26.87 16.87
CA ALA A 74 6.05 -26.30 18.16
C ALA A 74 5.59 -27.14 19.37
N ILE A 75 4.43 -27.79 19.30
CA ILE A 75 3.92 -28.65 20.39
C ILE A 75 4.48 -30.08 20.34
N ASN A 76 5.04 -30.51 19.20
CA ASN A 76 5.64 -31.83 19.00
C ASN A 76 7.16 -31.85 19.27
N VAL A 77 7.70 -30.73 19.77
CA VAL A 77 9.02 -30.60 20.42
C VAL A 77 8.82 -30.67 21.93
#